data_AF-A0A4Y4M918-F1
#
_entry.id   AF-A0A4Y4M918-F1
#
_cell.length_a   1.000
_cell.length_b   1.000
_cell.length_c   1.000
_cell.angle_alpha   90.00
_cell.angle_beta   90.00
_cell.angle_gamma   90.00
#
_symmetry.space_group_name_H-M   'P 1'
#
loop_
_entity.id
_entity.type
_entity.pdbx_description
1 polymer ?
#
loop_
_entity_poly.entity_id
_entity_poly.type
_entity_poly.pdbx_seq_one_letter_code
_entity_poly.pdbx_strand_id
1 'polypeptide(L)'
;MYAKLGGTPWVLPSQRSVDREIIIGIGHSWLRKNQYMGAEQNRVVGITTFMSGDGQYLLGDKVKDVAFENYFDELLKSLKQSIVRLSSDQGWVNGNTVRLIFHIFKPIKNTEFDVVSQLVRDIPQYNIKFAFVTIGNTHPHILFDKNQPGITKYGSSEIKGQYVPARGCNVILDERTCIVQMLGASELKTSKQAMSRPVLITIRVPQGSYNSDDLNNLLFYDLSYITQQIFSFTYLSWRSFLPGEEPATMKYSNLISKLLGKMRNVPNWDADTLNYGLKRKKWFL
;
A
#
# COMPACT_ATOMS: atom_id res chain seq x y z
N MET A 1 -9.25 19.15 1.34
CA MET A 1 -8.89 20.26 2.25
C MET A 1 -8.88 19.85 3.72
N TYR A 2 -9.97 19.33 4.28
CA TYR A 2 -10.04 18.90 5.69
C TYR A 2 -8.85 18.02 6.16
N ALA A 3 -8.47 17.00 5.38
CA ALA A 3 -7.32 16.14 5.70
C ALA A 3 -5.96 16.87 5.71
N LYS A 4 -5.79 17.94 4.92
CA LYS A 4 -4.59 18.78 4.92
C LYS A 4 -4.50 19.65 6.16
N LEU A 5 -5.62 19.94 6.81
CA LEU A 5 -5.66 20.66 8.08
C LEU A 5 -5.41 19.75 9.29
N GLY A 6 -5.31 18.43 9.07
CA GLY A 6 -5.05 17.43 10.11
C GLY A 6 -6.27 16.56 10.43
N GLY A 7 -7.44 16.87 9.87
CA GLY A 7 -8.64 16.08 10.06
C GLY A 7 -8.54 14.67 9.47
N THR A 8 -9.42 13.78 9.94
CA THR A 8 -9.60 12.43 9.41
C THR A 8 -11.03 12.35 8.84
N PRO A 9 -11.20 12.45 7.52
CA PRO A 9 -12.53 12.49 6.90
C PRO A 9 -13.39 11.25 7.19
N TRP A 10 -12.81 10.06 7.06
CA TRP A 10 -13.45 8.78 7.35
C TRP A 10 -12.39 7.69 7.55
N VAL A 11 -12.80 6.58 8.16
CA VAL A 11 -12.04 5.35 8.37
C VAL A 11 -12.85 4.15 7.88
N LEU A 12 -12.21 3.00 7.74
CA LEU A 12 -12.88 1.75 7.42
C LEU A 12 -13.55 1.17 8.67
N PRO A 13 -14.69 0.46 8.52
CA PRO A 13 -15.25 -0.30 9.61
C PRO A 13 -14.24 -1.39 10.03
N SER A 14 -13.81 -1.36 11.29
CA SER A 14 -12.96 -2.39 11.85
C SER A 14 -13.77 -3.37 12.69
N GLN A 15 -13.62 -4.65 12.42
CA GLN A 15 -13.95 -5.67 13.41
C GLN A 15 -12.87 -5.62 14.49
N ARG A 16 -13.25 -5.74 15.76
CA ARG A 16 -12.29 -5.90 16.87
C ARG A 16 -11.61 -7.26 16.73
N SER A 17 -10.64 -7.35 15.81
CA SER A 17 -9.66 -8.42 15.76
C SER A 17 -8.85 -8.38 17.06
N VAL A 18 -8.59 -9.56 17.64
CA VAL A 18 -7.66 -9.70 18.78
C VAL A 18 -6.25 -9.23 18.37
N ASP A 19 -5.92 -9.40 17.09
CA ASP A 19 -4.63 -9.05 16.54
C ASP A 19 -4.58 -7.58 16.11
N ARG A 20 -3.48 -6.91 16.47
CA ARG A 20 -3.16 -5.54 16.04
C ARG A 20 -2.58 -5.58 14.63
N GLU A 21 -2.82 -4.55 13.84
CA GLU A 21 -2.32 -4.52 12.46
C GLU A 21 -1.73 -3.17 12.08
N ILE A 22 -0.56 -3.23 11.47
CA ILE A 22 0.12 -2.11 10.81
C ILE A 22 0.31 -2.48 9.34
N ILE A 23 -0.18 -1.61 8.47
CA ILE A 23 -0.09 -1.73 7.02
C ILE A 23 0.90 -0.70 6.54
N ILE A 24 1.91 -1.17 5.82
CA ILE A 24 3.07 -0.42 5.41
C ILE A 24 3.03 -0.26 3.90
N GLY A 25 2.74 0.94 3.41
CA GLY A 25 2.80 1.24 1.98
C GLY A 25 4.20 1.68 1.60
N ILE A 26 4.84 0.98 0.66
CA ILE A 26 6.15 1.36 0.12
C ILE A 26 5.94 1.97 -1.27
N GLY A 27 6.17 3.27 -1.37
CA GLY A 27 6.07 4.03 -2.62
C GLY A 27 7.43 4.41 -3.15
N HIS A 28 7.50 4.70 -4.45
CA HIS A 28 8.74 4.97 -5.15
C HIS A 28 8.53 5.99 -6.27
N SER A 29 9.55 6.79 -6.57
CA SER A 29 9.51 7.75 -7.67
C SER A 29 10.84 7.77 -8.37
N TRP A 30 10.82 7.62 -9.69
CA TRP A 30 12.00 7.79 -10.54
C TRP A 30 12.21 9.27 -10.85
N LEU A 31 13.42 9.78 -10.64
CA LEU A 31 13.78 11.14 -11.05
C LEU A 31 14.65 11.09 -12.29
N ARG A 32 14.15 11.67 -13.38
CA ARG A 32 14.90 11.90 -14.61
C ARG A 32 15.18 13.39 -14.75
N LYS A 33 16.44 13.76 -15.02
CA LYS A 33 16.81 15.16 -15.33
C LYS A 33 16.22 15.63 -16.67
N ASN A 34 16.10 14.74 -17.67
CA ASN A 34 15.44 15.01 -18.96
C ASN A 34 14.92 13.70 -19.59
N GLN A 35 13.97 13.78 -20.53
CA GLN A 35 13.40 12.62 -21.26
C GLN A 35 14.42 11.90 -22.15
N TYR A 36 15.47 12.61 -22.58
CA TYR A 36 16.44 12.16 -23.60
C TYR A 36 17.82 11.75 -23.05
N MET A 37 18.11 11.99 -21.77
CA MET A 37 19.38 11.57 -21.16
C MET A 37 19.26 10.11 -20.71
N GLY A 38 19.94 9.22 -21.45
CA GLY A 38 20.08 7.81 -21.10
C GLY A 38 20.76 7.60 -19.75
N ALA A 39 20.35 6.52 -19.08
CA ALA A 39 20.99 5.81 -17.96
C ALA A 39 21.35 6.55 -16.66
N GLU A 40 21.40 7.88 -16.56
CA GLU A 40 21.53 8.57 -15.26
C GLU A 40 20.17 8.68 -14.56
N GLN A 41 19.71 7.55 -14.03
CA GLN A 41 18.53 7.49 -13.17
C GLN A 41 18.91 7.97 -11.77
N ASN A 42 18.63 9.24 -11.46
CA ASN A 42 18.80 9.71 -10.10
C ASN A 42 17.73 9.08 -9.20
N ARG A 43 18.25 8.57 -8.07
CA ARG A 43 17.69 7.50 -7.25
C ARG A 43 16.29 7.77 -6.72
N VAL A 44 15.66 6.63 -6.47
CA VAL A 44 14.27 6.43 -6.08
C VAL A 44 14.06 6.77 -4.60
N VAL A 45 13.14 7.70 -4.31
CA VAL A 45 12.74 8.00 -2.92
C VAL A 45 11.74 6.94 -2.46
N GLY A 46 12.23 5.96 -1.69
CA GLY A 46 11.39 4.98 -1.01
C GLY A 46 10.66 5.64 0.14
N ILE A 47 9.36 5.91 -0.01
CA ILE A 47 8.56 6.51 1.06
C ILE A 47 7.65 5.48 1.65
N THR A 48 7.68 5.43 2.98
CA THR A 48 6.87 4.52 3.76
C THR A 48 5.71 5.27 4.39
N THR A 49 4.48 4.78 4.16
CA THR A 49 3.30 5.20 4.92
C THR A 49 2.89 4.08 5.85
N PHE A 50 2.50 4.44 7.07
CA PHE A 50 1.99 3.48 8.06
C PHE A 50 0.50 3.75 8.24
N MET A 51 -0.31 2.70 8.21
CA MET A 51 -1.75 2.77 8.44
C MET A 51 -2.15 1.65 9.39
N SER A 52 -3.17 1.86 10.21
CA SER A 52 -3.77 0.79 11.02
C SER A 52 -4.76 -0.03 10.20
N GLY A 53 -5.17 -1.20 10.71
CA GLY A 53 -6.20 -2.06 10.11
C GLY A 53 -7.50 -1.36 9.69
N ASP A 54 -7.91 -0.34 10.45
CA ASP A 54 -9.10 0.48 10.17
C ASP A 54 -8.83 1.64 9.20
N GLY A 55 -7.60 1.78 8.70
CA GLY A 55 -7.23 2.82 7.77
C GLY A 55 -6.90 4.18 8.38
N GLN A 56 -6.71 4.28 9.71
CA GLN A 56 -6.14 5.51 10.25
C GLN A 56 -4.70 5.66 9.79
N TYR A 57 -4.36 6.86 9.30
CA TYR A 57 -2.98 7.18 8.95
C TYR A 57 -2.16 7.26 10.23
N LEU A 58 -1.27 6.29 10.42
CA LEU A 58 -0.35 6.26 11.53
C LEU A 58 0.83 7.17 11.20
N LEU A 59 1.22 7.94 12.20
CA LEU A 59 2.16 9.01 12.00
C LEU A 59 3.56 8.40 11.85
N GLY A 60 4.05 8.28 10.62
CA GLY A 60 5.40 7.84 10.32
C GLY A 60 6.42 8.84 10.86
N ASP A 61 7.41 8.35 11.61
CA ASP A 61 8.51 9.18 12.08
C ASP A 61 9.46 9.44 10.91
N LYS A 62 9.43 10.71 10.49
CA LYS A 62 10.27 11.38 9.50
C LYS A 62 10.14 10.88 8.07
N VAL A 63 9.75 11.80 7.19
CA VAL A 63 9.89 11.61 5.75
C VAL A 63 11.33 12.00 5.40
N LYS A 64 12.18 11.01 5.10
CA LYS A 64 13.56 11.25 4.69
C LYS A 64 13.79 10.85 3.24
N ASP A 65 14.54 11.69 2.54
CA ASP A 65 15.13 11.35 1.25
C ASP A 65 16.37 10.49 1.50
N VAL A 66 16.23 9.18 1.32
CA VAL A 66 17.32 8.21 1.48
C VAL A 66 17.68 7.59 0.14
N ALA A 67 18.97 7.34 -0.06
CA ALA A 67 19.41 6.53 -1.18
C ALA A 67 18.78 5.13 -1.11
N PHE A 68 18.53 4.53 -2.27
CA PHE A 68 17.84 3.24 -2.38
C PHE A 68 18.50 2.13 -1.57
N GLU A 69 19.83 2.14 -1.49
CA GLU A 69 20.62 1.16 -0.75
C GLU A 69 20.35 1.20 0.76
N ASN A 70 20.07 2.39 1.30
CA ASN A 70 19.82 2.62 2.72
C ASN A 70 18.32 2.65 3.07
N TYR A 71 17.45 2.41 2.08
CA TYR A 71 16.00 2.53 2.25
C TYR A 71 15.46 1.56 3.32
N PHE A 72 15.93 0.32 3.29
CA PHE A 72 15.39 -0.73 4.14
C PHE A 72 15.77 -0.54 5.61
N ASP A 73 16.98 -0.04 5.87
CA ASP A 73 17.45 0.30 7.22
C ASP A 73 16.63 1.45 7.82
N GLU A 74 16.35 2.50 7.04
CA GLU A 74 15.52 3.61 7.52
C GLU A 74 14.05 3.17 7.70
N LEU A 75 13.54 2.30 6.81
CA LEU A 75 12.23 1.66 6.98
C LEU A 75 12.13 0.93 8.31
N LEU A 76 13.11 0.07 8.64
CA LEU A 76 13.14 -0.66 9.90
C LEU A 76 13.18 0.28 11.11
N LYS A 77 14.02 1.31 11.05
CA LYS A 77 14.14 2.30 12.13
C LYS A 77 12.81 3.01 12.38
N SER A 78 12.16 3.48 11.32
CA SER A 78 10.86 4.16 11.40
C SER A 78 9.76 3.21 11.89
N LEU A 79 9.79 1.94 11.44
CA LEU A 79 8.85 0.90 11.88
C LEU A 79 9.05 0.56 13.37
N LYS A 80 10.28 0.36 13.85
CA LYS A 80 10.57 0.10 15.27
C LYS A 80 10.06 1.24 16.16
N GLN A 81 10.31 2.49 15.78
CA GLN A 81 9.79 3.67 16.48
C GLN A 81 8.27 3.72 16.46
N SER A 82 7.65 3.43 15.31
CA SER A 82 6.19 3.39 15.16
C SER A 82 5.57 2.31 16.03
N ILE A 83 6.16 1.11 16.09
CA ILE A 83 5.70 0.01 16.95
C ILE A 83 5.77 0.41 18.42
N VAL A 84 6.91 0.96 18.89
CA VAL A 84 7.06 1.41 20.27
C VAL A 84 6.00 2.44 20.63
N ARG A 85 5.82 3.46 19.78
CA ARG A 85 4.83 4.50 20.02
C ARG A 85 3.38 3.98 19.98
N LEU A 86 3.04 3.14 19.01
CA LEU A 86 1.69 2.57 18.91
C LEU A 86 1.41 1.67 20.11
N SER A 87 2.42 0.93 20.57
CA SER A 87 2.28 0.10 21.75
C SER A 87 1.99 0.90 23.01
N SER A 88 2.60 2.07 23.18
CA SER A 88 2.27 2.97 24.29
C SER A 88 0.91 3.65 24.11
N ASP A 89 0.63 4.19 22.91
CA ASP A 89 -0.58 4.97 22.63
C ASP A 89 -1.85 4.09 22.71
N GLN A 90 -1.75 2.80 22.35
CA GLN A 90 -2.87 1.85 22.33
C GLN A 90 -2.84 0.83 23.48
N GLY A 91 -1.90 0.95 24.41
CA GLY A 91 -1.78 0.07 25.58
C GLY A 91 -1.62 -1.41 25.22
N TRP A 92 -0.68 -1.72 24.31
CA TRP A 92 -0.41 -3.11 23.96
C TRP A 92 0.19 -3.86 25.15
N VAL A 93 -0.17 -5.13 25.27
CA VAL A 93 0.30 -6.02 26.34
C VAL A 93 1.26 -7.05 25.77
N ASN A 94 2.22 -7.49 26.57
CA ASN A 94 3.12 -8.58 26.20
C ASN A 94 2.33 -9.82 25.74
N GLY A 95 2.78 -10.45 24.67
CA GLY A 95 2.12 -11.57 24.02
C GLY A 95 1.00 -11.19 23.05
N ASN A 96 0.67 -9.90 22.89
CA ASN A 96 -0.23 -9.47 21.82
C ASN A 96 0.35 -9.83 20.44
N THR A 97 -0.53 -10.29 19.55
CA THR A 97 -0.20 -10.54 18.15
C THR A 97 -0.24 -9.25 17.35
N VAL A 98 0.80 -9.01 16.56
CA VAL A 98 0.92 -7.83 15.69
C VAL A 98 1.18 -8.30 14.26
N ARG A 99 0.32 -7.90 13.32
CA ARG A 99 0.50 -8.15 11.89
C ARG A 99 1.15 -6.94 11.22
N LEU A 100 2.21 -7.20 10.45
CA LEU A 100 2.88 -6.22 9.60
C LEU A 100 2.65 -6.58 8.13
N ILE A 101 1.81 -5.82 7.43
CA ILE A 101 1.48 -6.09 6.02
C ILE A 101 2.13 -5.03 5.15
N PHE A 102 3.11 -5.43 4.34
CA PHE A 102 3.86 -4.55 3.46
C PHE A 102 3.27 -4.57 2.05
N HIS A 103 2.69 -3.46 1.62
CA HIS A 103 2.27 -3.26 0.23
C HIS A 103 3.45 -2.72 -0.58
N ILE A 104 3.94 -3.56 -1.48
CA ILE A 104 5.15 -3.31 -2.28
C ILE A 104 4.82 -3.29 -3.76
N PHE A 105 5.46 -2.40 -4.52
CA PHE A 105 5.25 -2.30 -5.96
C PHE A 105 6.21 -3.20 -6.76
N LYS A 106 7.39 -3.52 -6.22
CA LYS A 106 8.40 -4.38 -6.85
C LYS A 106 8.49 -5.73 -6.12
N PRO A 107 8.92 -6.80 -6.80
CA PRO A 107 9.45 -7.98 -6.12
C PRO A 107 10.60 -7.58 -5.18
N ILE A 108 10.57 -8.13 -3.96
CA ILE A 108 11.65 -8.02 -2.97
C ILE A 108 12.58 -9.23 -3.07
N LYS A 109 13.82 -9.10 -2.61
CA LYS A 109 14.76 -10.21 -2.51
C LYS A 109 14.65 -10.86 -1.12
N ASN A 110 15.36 -11.98 -0.94
CA ASN A 110 15.40 -12.69 0.34
C ASN A 110 16.01 -11.82 1.46
N THR A 111 16.93 -10.91 1.12
CA THR A 111 17.54 -9.96 2.07
C THR A 111 16.50 -9.14 2.83
N GLU A 112 15.43 -8.70 2.17
CA GLU A 112 14.35 -7.95 2.80
C GLU A 112 13.60 -8.79 3.85
N PHE A 113 13.46 -10.11 3.63
CA PHE A 113 12.87 -11.01 4.62
C PHE A 113 13.75 -11.15 5.86
N ASP A 114 15.07 -11.24 5.69
CA ASP A 114 16.01 -11.36 6.82
C ASP A 114 15.98 -10.13 7.70
N VAL A 115 15.95 -8.97 7.05
CA VAL A 115 15.98 -7.67 7.71
C VAL A 115 14.71 -7.49 8.55
N VAL A 116 13.52 -7.83 8.02
CA VAL A 116 12.28 -7.82 8.83
C VAL A 116 12.30 -8.90 9.91
N SER A 117 12.83 -10.09 9.64
CA SER A 117 12.95 -11.15 10.64
C SER A 117 13.81 -10.72 11.82
N GLN A 118 14.92 -10.01 11.56
CA GLN A 118 15.75 -9.43 12.61
C GLN A 118 14.99 -8.37 13.41
N LEU A 119 14.20 -7.51 12.76
CA LEU A 119 13.33 -6.56 13.48
C LEU A 119 12.33 -7.27 14.39
N VAL A 120 11.76 -8.40 13.96
CA VAL A 120 10.83 -9.17 14.80
C VAL A 120 11.55 -9.74 16.03
N ARG A 121 12.77 -10.28 15.84
CA ARG A 121 13.61 -10.79 16.95
C ARG A 121 14.01 -9.70 17.94
N ASP A 122 14.19 -8.48 17.47
CA ASP A 122 14.48 -7.30 18.31
C ASP A 122 13.30 -6.86 19.20
N ILE A 123 12.09 -7.40 18.98
CA ILE A 123 10.86 -7.03 19.69
C ILE A 123 10.15 -8.31 20.19
N PRO A 124 10.81 -9.11 21.07
CA PRO A 124 10.31 -10.43 21.46
C PRO A 124 9.05 -10.38 22.34
N GLN A 125 8.69 -9.20 22.85
CA GLN A 125 7.51 -9.02 23.70
C GLN A 125 6.17 -9.20 22.94
N TYR A 126 6.18 -9.16 21.60
CA TYR A 126 4.97 -9.30 20.78
C TYR A 126 5.10 -10.49 19.82
N ASN A 127 3.99 -11.15 19.53
CA ASN A 127 3.94 -12.19 18.51
C ASN A 127 3.76 -11.53 17.14
N ILE A 128 4.88 -11.17 16.49
CA ILE A 128 4.83 -10.44 15.23
C ILE A 128 4.77 -11.41 14.05
N LYS A 129 3.77 -11.23 13.21
CA LYS A 129 3.65 -11.91 11.90
C LYS A 129 3.76 -10.88 10.79
N PHE A 130 4.33 -11.23 9.65
CA PHE A 130 4.44 -10.29 8.53
C PHE A 130 4.14 -10.91 7.17
N ALA A 131 3.69 -10.07 6.25
CA ALA A 131 3.47 -10.45 4.85
C ALA A 131 3.99 -9.35 3.93
N PHE A 132 4.68 -9.75 2.87
CA PHE A 132 5.00 -8.88 1.75
C PHE A 132 4.01 -9.14 0.63
N VAL A 133 3.35 -8.09 0.14
CA VAL A 133 2.29 -8.22 -0.85
C VAL A 133 2.55 -7.29 -2.01
N THR A 134 2.67 -7.85 -3.21
CA THR A 134 2.71 -7.04 -4.43
C THR A 134 1.34 -6.88 -5.05
N ILE A 135 1.08 -5.66 -5.51
CA ILE A 135 -0.20 -5.25 -6.10
C ILE A 135 0.12 -4.67 -7.47
N GLY A 136 -0.30 -5.37 -8.53
CA GLY A 136 0.05 -5.02 -9.90
C GLY A 136 -1.14 -5.04 -10.84
N ASN A 137 -1.19 -4.08 -11.77
CA ASN A 137 -2.17 -4.02 -12.87
C ASN A 137 -1.56 -4.45 -14.22
N THR A 138 -0.25 -4.73 -14.25
CA THR A 138 0.48 -5.21 -15.43
C THR A 138 0.62 -6.73 -15.36
N HIS A 139 -0.35 -7.44 -15.92
CA HIS A 139 -0.37 -8.89 -16.06
C HIS A 139 -1.25 -9.29 -17.26
N PRO A 140 -1.12 -10.52 -17.79
CA PRO A 140 -1.85 -10.93 -18.99
C PRO A 140 -3.33 -11.28 -18.74
N HIS A 141 -3.75 -11.40 -17.47
CA HIS A 141 -5.11 -11.83 -17.13
C HIS A 141 -6.15 -10.71 -17.22
N ILE A 142 -7.33 -11.04 -17.74
CA ILE A 142 -8.53 -10.20 -17.80
C ILE A 142 -9.71 -11.04 -17.31
N LEU A 143 -10.67 -10.43 -16.61
CA LEU A 143 -11.89 -11.08 -16.16
C LEU A 143 -13.09 -10.61 -17.00
N PHE A 144 -14.00 -11.53 -17.29
CA PHE A 144 -15.23 -11.27 -18.04
C PHE A 144 -16.42 -11.86 -17.31
N ASP A 145 -17.50 -11.10 -17.22
CA ASP A 145 -18.80 -11.56 -16.74
C ASP A 145 -19.82 -11.50 -17.88
N LYS A 146 -20.15 -12.65 -18.48
CA LYS A 146 -21.10 -12.75 -19.59
C LYS A 146 -22.50 -12.22 -19.22
N ASN A 147 -22.83 -12.21 -17.93
CA ASN A 147 -24.13 -11.79 -17.43
C ASN A 147 -24.19 -10.30 -17.11
N GLN A 148 -23.11 -9.54 -17.30
CA GLN A 148 -23.11 -8.09 -17.12
C GLN A 148 -23.58 -7.38 -18.41
N PRO A 149 -24.82 -6.85 -18.47
CA PRO A 149 -25.32 -6.11 -19.63
C PRO A 149 -24.66 -4.73 -19.79
N GLY A 150 -23.98 -4.23 -18.76
CA GLY A 150 -23.45 -2.87 -18.72
C GLY A 150 -24.48 -1.87 -18.15
N ILE A 151 -24.04 -0.63 -18.00
CA ILE A 151 -24.83 0.43 -17.34
C ILE A 151 -24.92 1.64 -18.28
N THR A 152 -26.10 2.24 -18.37
CA THR A 152 -26.31 3.53 -19.05
C THR A 152 -26.22 4.68 -18.06
N LYS A 153 -25.70 5.82 -18.51
CA LYS A 153 -25.70 7.04 -17.69
C LYS A 153 -27.04 7.76 -17.87
N TYR A 154 -27.52 8.41 -16.81
CA TYR A 154 -28.69 9.30 -16.91
C TYR A 154 -28.51 10.31 -18.05
N GLY A 155 -29.47 10.35 -18.98
CA GLY A 155 -29.45 11.21 -20.17
C GLY A 155 -28.55 10.74 -21.32
N SER A 156 -28.06 9.50 -21.31
CA SER A 156 -27.25 8.92 -22.38
C SER A 156 -27.78 7.55 -22.82
N SER A 157 -27.74 7.28 -24.13
CA SER A 157 -28.01 5.97 -24.71
C SER A 157 -26.76 5.07 -24.79
N GLU A 158 -25.59 5.59 -24.44
CA GLU A 158 -24.35 4.80 -24.51
C GLU A 158 -24.24 3.85 -23.32
N ILE A 159 -23.97 2.57 -23.63
CA ILE A 159 -23.71 1.53 -22.64
C ILE A 159 -22.22 1.53 -22.31
N LYS A 160 -21.88 1.51 -21.02
CA LYS A 160 -20.51 1.31 -20.53
C LYS A 160 -20.42 0.04 -19.69
N GLY A 161 -19.24 -0.59 -19.70
CA GLY A 161 -18.94 -1.70 -18.80
C GLY A 161 -19.70 -2.99 -19.09
N GLN A 162 -20.15 -3.20 -20.32
CA GLN A 162 -20.65 -4.51 -20.75
C GLN A 162 -19.53 -5.55 -20.56
N TYR A 163 -19.89 -6.72 -20.04
CA TYR A 163 -18.98 -7.81 -19.71
C TYR A 163 -17.94 -7.55 -18.62
N VAL A 164 -17.94 -6.36 -17.99
CA VAL A 164 -17.02 -6.04 -16.90
C VAL A 164 -17.56 -6.61 -15.60
N PRO A 165 -16.83 -7.50 -14.90
CA PRO A 165 -17.30 -8.03 -13.63
C PRO A 165 -17.61 -6.95 -12.60
N ALA A 166 -18.46 -7.28 -11.63
CA ALA A 166 -18.74 -6.37 -10.54
C ALA A 166 -17.46 -6.04 -9.75
N ARG A 167 -17.39 -4.82 -9.22
CA ARG A 167 -16.29 -4.40 -8.36
C ARG A 167 -16.23 -5.31 -7.12
N GLY A 168 -15.04 -5.81 -6.83
CA GLY A 168 -14.80 -6.76 -5.74
C GLY A 168 -14.89 -8.23 -6.15
N CYS A 169 -15.37 -8.55 -7.36
CA CYS A 169 -15.25 -9.91 -7.90
C CYS A 169 -13.78 -10.31 -7.94
N ASN A 170 -13.47 -11.50 -7.44
CA ASN A 170 -12.11 -12.01 -7.36
C ASN A 170 -12.01 -13.46 -7.84
N VAL A 171 -10.81 -13.85 -8.26
CA VAL A 171 -10.48 -15.21 -8.67
C VAL A 171 -9.15 -15.56 -8.02
N ILE A 172 -9.15 -16.61 -7.19
CA ILE A 172 -7.92 -17.18 -6.64
C ILE A 172 -7.29 -18.03 -7.74
N LEU A 173 -6.05 -17.73 -8.12
CA LEU A 173 -5.33 -18.48 -9.15
C LEU A 173 -4.50 -19.61 -8.53
N ASP A 174 -3.89 -19.34 -7.37
CA ASP A 174 -3.12 -20.28 -6.57
C ASP A 174 -3.12 -19.87 -5.09
N GLU A 175 -2.40 -20.58 -4.23
CA GLU A 175 -2.34 -20.36 -2.77
C GLU A 175 -1.85 -18.96 -2.36
N ARG A 176 -1.18 -18.22 -3.26
CA ARG A 176 -0.54 -16.93 -2.98
C ARG A 176 -1.02 -15.81 -3.90
N THR A 177 -1.73 -16.12 -4.98
CA THR A 177 -2.12 -15.14 -5.99
C THR A 177 -3.63 -15.08 -6.20
N CYS A 178 -4.13 -13.85 -6.22
CA CYS A 178 -5.54 -13.55 -6.44
C CYS A 178 -5.68 -12.37 -7.40
N ILE A 179 -6.59 -12.49 -8.36
CA ILE A 179 -7.01 -11.39 -9.23
C ILE A 179 -8.27 -10.76 -8.65
N VAL A 180 -8.32 -9.44 -8.59
CA VAL A 180 -9.48 -8.68 -8.09
C VAL A 180 -9.90 -7.62 -9.11
N GLN A 181 -11.19 -7.61 -9.44
CA GLN A 181 -11.80 -6.56 -10.23
C GLN A 181 -11.99 -5.31 -9.39
N MET A 182 -11.13 -4.31 -9.59
CA MET A 182 -11.22 -3.07 -8.81
C MET A 182 -12.27 -2.10 -9.37
N LEU A 183 -12.42 -1.97 -10.69
CA LEU A 183 -13.44 -1.09 -11.27
C LEU A 183 -14.49 -1.92 -11.99
N GLY A 184 -15.74 -1.87 -11.55
CA GLY A 184 -16.87 -2.46 -12.25
C GLY A 184 -17.51 -1.49 -13.24
N ALA A 185 -18.63 -1.88 -13.84
CA ALA A 185 -19.37 -1.05 -14.78
C ALA A 185 -19.79 0.33 -14.19
N SER A 186 -20.09 0.37 -12.89
CA SER A 186 -20.49 1.59 -12.18
C SER A 186 -19.35 2.61 -12.09
N GLU A 187 -18.12 2.13 -11.89
CA GLU A 187 -16.94 2.97 -11.70
C GLU A 187 -16.41 3.56 -13.02
N LEU A 188 -16.66 2.90 -14.14
CA LEU A 188 -16.31 3.40 -15.48
C LEU A 188 -17.00 4.74 -15.74
N LYS A 189 -16.31 5.64 -16.44
CA LYS A 189 -16.72 7.02 -16.76
C LYS A 189 -17.35 7.12 -18.14
N THR A 190 -16.87 6.35 -19.12
CA THR A 190 -17.34 6.42 -20.51
C THR A 190 -17.43 5.05 -21.15
N SER A 191 -18.23 4.94 -22.21
CA SER A 191 -18.31 3.76 -23.10
C SER A 191 -16.96 3.42 -23.76
N LYS A 192 -16.13 4.44 -24.01
CA LYS A 192 -14.81 4.34 -24.65
C LYS A 192 -13.71 3.74 -23.77
N GLN A 193 -13.92 3.63 -22.46
CA GLN A 193 -12.93 3.04 -21.56
C GLN A 193 -12.75 1.54 -21.72
N ALA A 194 -13.55 0.90 -22.59
CA ALA A 194 -13.53 -0.52 -22.83
C ALA A 194 -13.62 -1.29 -21.50
N MET A 195 -12.68 -2.21 -21.24
CA MET A 195 -12.65 -3.04 -20.05
C MET A 195 -11.64 -2.50 -19.04
N SER A 196 -12.05 -2.47 -17.77
CA SER A 196 -11.14 -2.25 -16.65
C SER A 196 -10.23 -3.45 -16.46
N ARG A 197 -8.94 -3.20 -16.24
CA ARG A 197 -7.98 -4.25 -15.96
C ARG A 197 -8.09 -4.62 -14.47
N PRO A 198 -8.26 -5.91 -14.14
CA PRO A 198 -8.23 -6.29 -12.75
C PRO A 198 -6.81 -6.13 -12.19
N VAL A 199 -6.69 -6.23 -10.88
CA VAL A 199 -5.42 -6.13 -10.16
C VAL A 199 -5.02 -7.51 -9.66
N LEU A 200 -3.77 -7.89 -9.91
CA LEU A 200 -3.14 -9.08 -9.37
C LEU A 200 -2.50 -8.75 -8.01
N ILE A 201 -2.96 -9.47 -6.99
CA ILE A 201 -2.42 -9.46 -5.64
C ILE A 201 -1.59 -10.73 -5.49
N THR A 202 -0.38 -10.60 -4.97
CA THR A 202 0.54 -11.72 -4.76
C THR A 202 1.24 -11.61 -3.43
N ILE A 203 1.06 -12.61 -2.56
CA ILE A 203 1.86 -12.79 -1.36
C ILE A 203 3.25 -13.27 -1.78
N ARG A 204 4.27 -12.54 -1.36
CA ARG A 204 5.67 -12.85 -1.63
C ARG A 204 6.22 -13.74 -0.54
N VAL A 205 6.97 -14.73 -0.98
CA VAL A 205 7.73 -15.65 -0.14
C VAL A 205 9.19 -15.64 -0.56
N PRO A 206 10.10 -16.05 0.33
CA PRO A 206 11.49 -16.28 -0.04
C PRO A 206 11.61 -17.25 -1.20
N GLN A 207 12.60 -17.03 -2.08
CA GLN A 207 12.83 -17.86 -3.25
C GLN A 207 14.02 -18.80 -3.07
N GLY A 208 13.99 -19.95 -3.75
CA GLY A 208 15.04 -20.98 -3.72
C GLY A 208 14.97 -21.84 -2.46
N SER A 209 16.10 -22.49 -2.09
CA SER A 209 16.24 -23.26 -0.84
C SER A 209 16.32 -22.36 0.41
N TYR A 210 15.65 -21.22 0.38
CA TYR A 210 15.58 -20.24 1.45
C TYR A 210 14.46 -20.63 2.41
N ASN A 211 14.67 -21.74 3.11
CA ASN A 211 13.68 -22.28 4.03
C ASN A 211 14.33 -22.42 5.40
N SER A 212 14.05 -21.45 6.27
CA SER A 212 14.29 -21.60 7.70
C SER A 212 12.93 -21.77 8.37
N ASP A 213 12.79 -22.82 9.19
CA ASP A 213 11.54 -23.07 9.93
C ASP A 213 11.13 -21.86 10.77
N ASP A 214 12.12 -21.10 11.25
CA ASP A 214 11.93 -19.84 11.94
C ASP A 214 11.20 -18.79 11.09
N LEU A 215 11.60 -18.59 9.83
CA LEU A 215 10.97 -17.62 8.94
C LEU A 215 9.53 -18.01 8.58
N ASN A 216 9.27 -19.29 8.35
CA ASN A 216 7.92 -19.78 8.08
C ASN A 216 6.97 -19.49 9.24
N ASN A 217 7.47 -19.56 10.47
CA ASN A 217 6.71 -19.19 11.66
C ASN A 217 6.45 -17.68 11.77
N LEU A 218 7.20 -16.82 11.08
CA LEU A 218 6.96 -15.37 11.09
C LEU A 218 6.03 -14.90 9.96
N LEU A 219 5.88 -15.70 8.90
CA LEU A 219 5.13 -15.30 7.71
C LEU A 219 3.61 -15.45 7.89
N PHE A 220 2.88 -14.50 7.31
CA PHE A 220 1.42 -14.47 7.29
C PHE A 220 0.90 -14.73 5.86
N TYR A 221 0.01 -15.71 5.71
CA TYR A 221 -0.35 -16.30 4.43
C TYR A 221 -1.84 -16.26 4.06
N ASP A 222 -2.68 -15.61 4.87
CA ASP A 222 -4.12 -15.55 4.58
C ASP A 222 -4.40 -14.65 3.37
N LEU A 223 -4.45 -15.26 2.20
CA LEU A 223 -4.71 -14.60 0.92
C LEU A 223 -6.09 -13.96 0.87
N SER A 224 -7.11 -14.62 1.41
CA SER A 224 -8.47 -14.08 1.44
C SER A 224 -8.53 -12.81 2.28
N TYR A 225 -7.93 -12.83 3.47
CA TYR A 225 -7.81 -11.66 4.33
C TYR A 225 -7.03 -10.52 3.67
N ILE A 226 -5.84 -10.80 3.14
CA ILE A 226 -4.99 -9.80 2.49
C ILE A 226 -5.72 -9.16 1.29
N THR A 227 -6.40 -9.98 0.50
CA THR A 227 -7.18 -9.53 -0.66
C THR A 227 -8.31 -8.60 -0.23
N GLN A 228 -9.08 -8.98 0.79
CA GLN A 228 -10.18 -8.17 1.33
C GLN A 228 -9.66 -6.86 1.94
N GLN A 229 -8.55 -6.93 2.66
CA GLN A 229 -7.88 -5.77 3.26
C GLN A 229 -7.45 -4.79 2.15
N ILE A 230 -6.73 -5.24 1.12
CA ILE A 230 -6.30 -4.39 0.00
C ILE A 230 -7.49 -3.75 -0.71
N PHE A 231 -8.52 -4.55 -1.00
CA PHE A 231 -9.75 -4.06 -1.61
C PHE A 231 -10.39 -2.96 -0.74
N SER A 232 -10.46 -3.16 0.58
CA SER A 232 -11.04 -2.19 1.50
C SER A 232 -10.23 -0.89 1.55
N PHE A 233 -8.89 -0.98 1.51
CA PHE A 233 -7.99 0.17 1.45
C PHE A 233 -8.15 1.05 0.20
N THR A 234 -8.77 0.55 -0.88
CA THR A 234 -9.08 1.40 -2.05
C THR A 234 -10.21 2.41 -1.81
N TYR A 235 -11.04 2.21 -0.77
CA TYR A 235 -12.08 3.15 -0.33
C TYR A 235 -11.56 4.24 0.63
N LEU A 236 -10.31 4.13 1.07
CA LEU A 236 -9.76 4.99 2.10
C LEU A 236 -9.13 6.29 1.54
N SER A 237 -9.05 6.42 0.21
CA SER A 237 -8.40 7.59 -0.40
C SER A 237 -9.18 8.88 -0.14
N TRP A 238 -8.65 9.77 0.70
CA TRP A 238 -9.23 11.09 1.00
C TRP A 238 -9.06 12.14 -0.12
N ARG A 239 -8.66 11.72 -1.33
CA ARG A 239 -8.58 12.60 -2.52
C ARG A 239 -9.89 12.66 -3.29
N SER A 240 -10.74 11.64 -3.15
CA SER A 240 -12.00 11.52 -3.87
C SER A 240 -13.02 10.79 -3.01
N PHE A 241 -14.30 11.09 -3.22
CA PHE A 241 -15.39 10.31 -2.61
C PHE A 241 -15.56 8.93 -3.25
N LEU A 242 -15.04 8.75 -4.47
CA LEU A 242 -15.09 7.49 -5.19
C LEU A 242 -13.83 6.66 -4.91
N PRO A 243 -13.96 5.33 -4.78
CA PRO A 243 -12.82 4.46 -4.61
C PRO A 243 -11.97 4.37 -5.88
N GLY A 244 -10.70 4.01 -5.70
CA GLY A 244 -9.75 3.78 -6.79
C GLY A 244 -9.46 2.29 -7.03
N GLU A 245 -8.43 2.06 -7.85
CA GLU A 245 -7.81 0.74 -8.06
C GLU A 245 -6.67 0.49 -7.08
N GLU A 246 -5.92 1.54 -6.76
CA GLU A 246 -4.77 1.47 -5.89
C GLU A 246 -5.19 1.67 -4.42
N PRO A 247 -4.75 0.80 -3.49
CA PRO A 247 -5.02 0.99 -2.07
C PRO A 247 -4.36 2.27 -1.56
N ALA A 248 -4.98 2.91 -0.57
CA ALA A 248 -4.52 4.19 -0.04
C ALA A 248 -3.06 4.18 0.44
N THR A 249 -2.58 3.06 0.99
CA THR A 249 -1.19 2.93 1.45
C THR A 249 -0.19 3.15 0.31
N MET A 250 -0.36 2.46 -0.83
CA MET A 250 0.49 2.66 -2.01
C MET A 250 0.27 4.03 -2.65
N LYS A 251 -1.01 4.43 -2.80
CA LYS A 251 -1.37 5.71 -3.42
C LYS A 251 -0.75 6.90 -2.67
N TYR A 252 -0.80 6.89 -1.34
CA TYR A 252 -0.22 7.94 -0.52
C TYR A 252 1.30 7.92 -0.59
N SER A 253 1.94 6.77 -0.46
CA SER A 253 3.39 6.67 -0.59
C SER A 253 3.90 7.16 -1.95
N ASN A 254 3.19 6.84 -3.04
CA ASN A 254 3.50 7.30 -4.39
C ASN A 254 3.32 8.82 -4.54
N LEU A 255 2.28 9.41 -3.94
CA LEU A 255 2.07 10.87 -3.96
C LEU A 255 3.17 11.61 -3.21
N ILE A 256 3.52 11.15 -2.02
CA ILE A 256 4.59 11.76 -1.24
C ILE A 256 5.90 11.65 -2.05
N SER A 257 6.19 10.47 -2.62
CA SER A 257 7.45 10.23 -3.35
C SER A 257 7.57 11.15 -4.56
N LYS A 258 6.48 11.30 -5.32
CA LYS A 258 6.40 12.22 -6.46
C LYS A 258 6.55 13.69 -6.05
N LEU A 259 5.96 14.11 -4.93
CA LEU A 259 6.05 15.49 -4.46
C LEU A 259 7.45 15.82 -3.95
N LEU A 260 8.04 14.97 -3.11
CA LEU A 260 9.41 15.17 -2.64
C LEU A 260 10.41 15.18 -3.80
N GLY A 261 10.25 14.26 -4.75
CA GLY A 261 11.12 14.22 -5.91
C GLY A 261 11.10 15.52 -6.71
N LYS A 262 9.94 16.19 -6.80
CA LYS A 262 9.83 17.52 -7.42
C LYS A 262 10.43 18.61 -6.56
N MET A 263 10.18 18.59 -5.25
CA MET A 263 10.66 19.62 -4.32
C MET A 263 12.17 19.59 -4.12
N ARG A 264 12.83 18.45 -4.33
CA ARG A 264 14.29 18.30 -4.28
C ARG A 264 15.05 19.28 -5.18
N ASN A 265 14.46 19.68 -6.31
CA ASN A 265 15.07 20.61 -7.26
C ASN A 265 14.70 22.08 -7.00
N VAL A 266 13.92 22.37 -5.96
CA VAL A 266 13.50 23.73 -5.62
C VAL A 266 14.58 24.36 -4.72
N PRO A 267 15.19 25.50 -5.11
CA PRO A 267 16.15 26.20 -4.27
C PRO A 267 15.54 26.54 -2.91
N ASN A 268 16.32 26.38 -1.84
CA ASN A 268 15.93 26.64 -0.45
C ASN A 268 14.80 25.73 0.08
N TRP A 269 14.48 24.63 -0.61
CA TRP A 269 13.58 23.63 -0.06
C TRP A 269 14.24 22.86 1.09
N ASP A 270 13.57 22.84 2.24
CA ASP A 270 13.96 22.08 3.42
C ASP A 270 12.90 21.04 3.77
N ALA A 271 13.28 19.76 3.68
CA ALA A 271 12.42 18.64 4.01
C ALA A 271 12.10 18.56 5.51
N ASP A 272 12.91 19.15 6.39
CA ASP A 272 12.67 19.12 7.83
C ASP A 272 11.40 19.88 8.24
N THR A 273 10.99 20.88 7.45
CA THR A 273 9.69 21.58 7.63
C THR A 273 8.49 20.62 7.62
N LEU A 274 8.58 19.51 6.89
CA LEU A 274 7.54 18.46 6.86
C LEU A 274 7.41 17.74 8.21
N ASN A 275 8.52 17.62 8.94
CA ASN A 275 8.62 16.83 10.16
C ASN A 275 8.08 17.58 11.40
N TYR A 276 8.01 18.92 11.34
CA TYR A 276 7.49 19.76 12.42
C TYR A 276 6.00 20.12 12.22
N GLY A 277 5.71 21.08 11.34
CA GLY A 277 4.38 21.69 11.22
C GLY A 277 3.37 20.86 10.41
N LEU A 278 3.85 19.93 9.59
CA LEU A 278 3.03 19.13 8.68
C LEU A 278 2.92 17.65 9.10
N LYS A 279 3.51 17.27 10.23
CA LYS A 279 3.58 15.86 10.70
C LYS A 279 2.22 15.16 10.78
N ARG A 280 1.18 15.88 11.22
CA ARG A 280 -0.21 15.38 11.36
C ARG A 280 -1.09 15.67 10.13
N LYS A 281 -0.58 16.50 9.21
CA LYS A 281 -1.30 17.02 8.06
C LYS A 281 -1.02 16.15 6.84
N LYS A 282 -2.06 15.78 6.10
CA LYS A 282 -1.92 14.95 4.89
C LYS A 282 -1.69 15.84 3.69
N TRP A 283 -0.60 16.61 3.75
CA TRP A 283 -0.22 17.66 2.80
C TRP A 283 -0.09 17.15 1.36
N PHE A 284 0.23 15.87 1.21
CA PHE A 284 0.45 15.17 -0.05
C PHE A 284 -0.80 14.84 -0.87
N LEU A 285 -2.01 15.03 -0.30
CA LEU A 285 -3.28 14.75 -0.99
C LEU A 285 -3.62 15.79 -2.06
#